data_AF-A0A8S9UUV7-F1
#
_entry.id   AF-A0A8S9UUV7-F1
#
_cell.length_a   1.000
_cell.length_b   1.000
_cell.length_c   1.000
_cell.angle_alpha   90.00
_cell.angle_beta   90.00
_cell.angle_gamma   90.00
#
_symmetry.space_group_name_H-M   'P 1'
#
loop_
_entity.id
_entity.type
_entity.pdbx_description
1 polymer ?
#
loop_
_entity_poly.entity_id
_entity_poly.type
_entity_poly.pdbx_seq_one_letter_code
_entity_poly.pdbx_strand_id
1 'polypeptide(L)'
;MSRFLAEPITTKTSESVSAPGMSIGKSSMQGWRDTMEDVDIIQIPMHPSVPDTTCVAVFDGHGGPSVSTYIAEKIIGAITATEAFKKDHKTPESLAVALCEGFMAADEMLKEDPEYATACDEVGSTGLFAIITPKDIVCANVGDSRCIMSNAKIPEVLQLSVDHKPDLEFEKQRIMAAGGTVFRGRVCGGVAVSRSFGDLWFKRNAELRPHQQLVTSEPCVRVQRRDPADEFLALCCDGIYDVMSNDQLRKFIRSKLKNGVKNPKEISEMLVDECLAKGSRDNMSAVIVLFEAALKK
;
A
#
# COMPACT_ATOMS: atom_id res chain seq x y z
N MET A 1 -25.58 -6.16 1.02
CA MET A 1 -25.86 -5.07 1.98
C MET A 1 -24.51 -4.48 2.36
N SER A 2 -24.23 -3.19 2.13
CA SER A 2 -23.03 -2.60 2.73
C SER A 2 -23.25 -2.60 4.24
N ARG A 3 -22.49 -3.41 4.96
CA ARG A 3 -22.68 -3.58 6.39
C ARG A 3 -21.83 -2.54 7.10
N PHE A 4 -22.45 -1.40 7.36
CA PHE A 4 -21.92 -0.43 8.29
C PHE A 4 -22.45 -0.76 9.68
N LEU A 5 -21.59 -0.64 10.68
CA LEU A 5 -21.95 -0.74 12.08
C LEU A 5 -22.89 0.40 12.50
N ALA A 6 -23.60 0.19 13.61
CA ALA A 6 -24.42 1.23 14.22
C ALA A 6 -23.57 2.38 14.81
N GLU A 7 -22.38 2.05 15.31
CA GLU A 7 -21.37 2.96 15.83
C GLU A 7 -19.99 2.53 15.32
N PRO A 8 -19.06 3.45 15.05
CA PRO A 8 -17.74 3.09 14.57
C PRO A 8 -16.88 2.48 15.69
N ILE A 9 -16.06 1.48 15.34
CA ILE A 9 -15.03 0.97 16.23
C ILE A 9 -13.80 1.88 16.11
N THR A 10 -13.60 2.70 17.14
CA THR A 10 -12.53 3.71 17.19
C THR A 10 -11.25 3.24 17.90
N THR A 11 -11.22 1.98 18.34
CA THR A 11 -10.00 1.35 18.88
C THR A 11 -8.93 1.34 17.81
N LYS A 12 -7.70 1.70 18.19
CA LYS A 12 -6.56 1.81 17.28
C LYS A 12 -5.53 0.74 17.60
N THR A 13 -4.98 0.13 16.57
CA THR A 13 -3.74 -0.65 16.66
C THR A 13 -2.62 0.24 16.15
N SER A 14 -1.68 0.61 17.02
CA SER A 14 -0.66 1.58 16.68
C SER A 14 0.70 1.15 17.20
N GLU A 15 1.76 1.40 16.41
CA GLU A 15 3.14 1.11 16.82
C GLU A 15 4.08 2.23 16.36
N SER A 16 5.23 2.35 17.02
CA SER A 16 6.33 3.20 16.58
C SER A 16 7.64 2.45 16.65
N VAL A 17 8.48 2.60 15.63
CA VAL A 17 9.81 1.99 15.56
C VAL A 17 10.83 3.04 15.10
N SER A 18 12.05 2.95 15.61
CA SER A 18 13.18 3.77 15.13
C SER A 18 14.04 2.97 14.17
N ALA A 19 14.48 3.61 13.09
CA ALA A 19 15.41 3.06 12.12
C ALA A 19 16.54 4.08 11.86
N PRO A 20 17.68 3.68 11.26
CA PRO A 20 18.76 4.62 10.96
C PRO A 20 18.28 5.86 10.17
N GLY A 21 18.36 7.04 10.81
CA GLY A 21 17.94 8.32 10.23
C GLY A 21 16.42 8.49 10.04
N MET A 22 15.60 7.64 10.68
CA MET A 22 14.14 7.62 10.50
C MET A 22 13.39 7.28 11.79
N SER A 23 12.20 7.83 11.95
CA SER A 23 11.21 7.37 12.93
C SER A 23 9.95 6.97 12.18
N ILE A 24 9.42 5.78 12.46
CA ILE A 24 8.28 5.21 11.73
C ILE A 24 7.17 4.95 12.71
N GLY A 25 5.95 5.28 12.34
CA GLY A 25 4.78 5.00 13.14
C GLY A 25 3.60 4.63 12.28
N LYS A 26 2.74 3.76 12.81
CA LYS A 26 1.52 3.35 12.14
C LYS A 26 0.33 3.44 13.08
N SER A 27 -0.85 3.59 12.50
CA SER A 27 -2.11 3.44 13.21
C SER A 27 -3.17 2.93 12.25
N SER A 28 -3.97 1.98 12.73
CA SER A 28 -5.02 1.33 11.97
C SER A 28 -6.30 1.26 12.80
N MET A 29 -7.44 1.54 12.17
CA MET A 29 -8.75 1.68 12.82
C MET A 29 -9.84 1.10 11.91
N GLN A 30 -10.68 0.24 12.48
CA GLN A 30 -11.77 -0.40 11.73
C GLN A 30 -12.84 0.59 11.27
N GLY A 31 -13.18 1.58 12.10
CA GLY A 31 -14.17 2.58 11.76
C GLY A 31 -15.57 1.99 11.63
N TRP A 32 -16.26 2.32 10.53
CA TRP A 32 -17.67 1.96 10.35
C TRP A 32 -17.91 0.60 9.70
N ARG A 33 -16.88 -0.07 9.18
CA ARG A 33 -17.01 -1.37 8.53
C ARG A 33 -17.25 -2.47 9.57
N ASP A 34 -17.94 -3.54 9.18
CA ASP A 34 -18.16 -4.73 10.03
C ASP A 34 -16.87 -5.48 10.38
N THR A 35 -15.90 -5.45 9.48
CA THR A 35 -14.62 -6.16 9.56
C THR A 35 -13.46 -5.19 9.41
N MET A 36 -12.31 -5.54 10.00
CA MET A 36 -11.02 -4.91 9.71
C MET A 36 -10.29 -5.80 8.72
N GLU A 37 -10.19 -5.35 7.47
CA GLU A 37 -9.59 -6.09 6.35
C GLU A 37 -8.21 -5.54 5.97
N ASP A 38 -7.84 -4.37 6.49
CA ASP A 38 -6.50 -3.81 6.32
C ASP A 38 -5.44 -4.56 7.12
N VAL A 39 -4.25 -4.70 6.54
CA VAL A 39 -3.03 -5.15 7.21
C VAL A 39 -1.88 -4.22 6.84
N ASP A 40 -1.00 -3.93 7.81
CA ASP A 40 0.15 -3.04 7.62
C ASP A 40 1.43 -3.68 8.16
N ILE A 41 2.58 -3.32 7.57
CA ILE A 41 3.89 -3.90 7.91
C ILE A 41 4.89 -2.79 8.19
N ILE A 42 5.69 -2.98 9.24
CA ILE A 42 6.99 -2.32 9.43
C ILE A 42 8.03 -3.42 9.69
N GLN A 43 8.98 -3.58 8.78
CA GLN A 43 10.04 -4.60 8.88
C GLN A 43 11.43 -3.97 8.80
N ILE A 44 12.21 -4.12 9.87
CA ILE A 44 13.57 -3.56 10.01
C ILE A 44 14.50 -4.61 10.65
N PRO A 45 15.57 -5.05 9.98
CA PRO A 45 15.81 -4.89 8.55
C PRO A 45 14.81 -5.70 7.72
N MET A 46 14.65 -5.36 6.44
CA MET A 46 13.86 -6.13 5.47
C MET A 46 14.28 -7.60 5.42
N HIS A 47 15.60 -7.83 5.37
CA HIS A 47 16.21 -9.16 5.28
C HIS A 47 17.62 -9.09 5.90
N PRO A 48 18.13 -10.17 6.53
CA PRO A 48 19.45 -10.16 7.17
C PRO A 48 20.62 -9.73 6.26
N SER A 49 20.52 -9.97 4.94
CA SER A 49 21.53 -9.53 3.96
C SER A 49 21.53 -8.02 3.67
N VAL A 50 20.49 -7.29 4.08
CA VAL A 50 20.32 -5.84 3.89
C VAL A 50 20.00 -5.13 5.20
N PRO A 51 20.96 -5.05 6.14
CA PRO A 51 20.72 -4.55 7.50
C PRO A 51 20.25 -3.08 7.55
N ASP A 52 20.56 -2.27 6.53
CA ASP A 52 20.19 -0.85 6.47
C ASP A 52 18.91 -0.59 5.67
N THR A 53 18.15 -1.64 5.32
CA THR A 53 16.94 -1.52 4.51
C THR A 53 15.71 -1.70 5.37
N THR A 54 14.78 -0.75 5.28
CA THR A 54 13.47 -0.80 5.94
C THR A 54 12.39 -1.10 4.91
N CYS A 55 11.41 -1.91 5.27
CA CYS A 55 10.19 -2.10 4.49
C CYS A 55 8.97 -1.60 5.27
N VAL A 56 8.10 -0.90 4.56
CA VAL A 56 6.78 -0.50 5.05
C VAL A 56 5.72 -0.84 4.02
N ALA A 57 4.55 -1.27 4.47
CA ALA A 57 3.46 -1.62 3.56
C ALA A 57 2.07 -1.40 4.16
N VAL A 58 1.09 -1.23 3.28
CA VAL A 58 -0.36 -1.23 3.59
C VAL A 58 -1.05 -2.12 2.55
N PHE A 59 -1.86 -3.05 3.04
CA PHE A 59 -2.69 -3.96 2.27
C PHE A 59 -4.14 -3.71 2.66
N ASP A 60 -4.91 -3.09 1.78
CA ASP A 60 -6.35 -2.86 1.96
C ASP A 60 -7.09 -4.07 1.42
N GLY A 61 -7.75 -4.83 2.29
CA GLY A 61 -8.46 -6.06 1.93
C GLY A 61 -9.90 -5.79 1.51
N HIS A 62 -10.42 -6.57 0.57
CA HIS A 62 -11.82 -6.53 0.20
C HIS A 62 -12.41 -7.92 0.04
N GLY A 63 -13.67 -8.08 0.46
CA GLY A 63 -14.36 -9.38 0.44
C GLY A 63 -13.97 -10.29 1.61
N GLY A 64 -13.15 -9.80 2.55
CA GLY A 64 -12.62 -10.52 3.68
C GLY A 64 -11.12 -10.26 3.90
N PRO A 65 -10.59 -10.49 5.11
CA PRO A 65 -9.20 -10.21 5.46
C PRO A 65 -8.20 -11.29 5.00
N SER A 66 -8.65 -12.38 4.39
CA SER A 66 -7.80 -13.56 4.15
C SER A 66 -6.65 -13.27 3.19
N VAL A 67 -6.91 -12.53 2.11
CA VAL A 67 -5.87 -12.17 1.12
C VAL A 67 -4.88 -11.15 1.68
N SER A 68 -5.36 -10.09 2.32
CA SER A 68 -4.47 -9.07 2.92
C SER A 68 -3.56 -9.68 3.99
N THR A 69 -4.10 -10.56 4.84
CA THR A 69 -3.34 -11.30 5.85
C THR A 69 -2.30 -12.23 5.21
N TYR A 70 -2.71 -13.06 4.26
CA TYR A 70 -1.80 -14.00 3.59
C TYR A 70 -0.65 -13.28 2.88
N ILE A 71 -0.97 -12.25 2.10
CA ILE A 71 0.03 -11.49 1.36
C ILE A 71 0.98 -10.79 2.34
N ALA A 72 0.48 -10.20 3.42
CA ALA A 72 1.34 -9.56 4.42
C ALA A 72 2.36 -10.54 5.02
N GLU A 73 1.99 -11.80 5.23
CA GLU A 73 2.89 -12.83 5.73
C GLU A 73 3.91 -13.31 4.68
N LYS A 74 3.53 -13.39 3.41
CA LYS A 74 4.37 -14.01 2.36
C LYS A 74 5.21 -13.02 1.56
N ILE A 75 4.76 -11.77 1.41
CA ILE A 75 5.28 -10.84 0.39
C ILE A 75 6.79 -10.57 0.53
N ILE A 76 7.31 -10.40 1.75
CA ILE A 76 8.76 -10.17 1.96
C ILE A 76 9.56 -11.42 1.57
N GLY A 77 9.05 -12.61 1.90
CA GLY A 77 9.65 -13.88 1.48
C GLY A 77 9.64 -14.04 -0.03
N ALA A 78 8.53 -13.72 -0.69
CA ALA A 78 8.39 -13.77 -2.14
C ALA A 78 9.38 -12.83 -2.84
N ILE A 79 9.50 -11.57 -2.38
CA ILE A 79 10.44 -10.59 -2.93
C ILE A 79 11.90 -11.03 -2.73
N THR A 80 12.25 -11.47 -1.52
CA THR A 80 13.65 -11.84 -1.20
C THR A 80 14.08 -13.16 -1.83
N ALA A 81 13.13 -14.01 -2.23
CA ALA A 81 13.39 -15.24 -2.96
C ALA A 81 13.61 -15.03 -4.47
N THR A 82 13.32 -13.85 -5.02
CA THR A 82 13.54 -13.54 -6.45
C THR A 82 15.02 -13.60 -6.83
N GLU A 83 15.30 -13.98 -8.07
CA GLU A 83 16.68 -14.01 -8.57
C GLU A 83 17.26 -12.60 -8.68
N ALA A 84 16.43 -11.59 -8.98
CA ALA A 84 16.82 -10.19 -8.95
C ALA A 84 17.36 -9.78 -7.57
N PHE A 85 16.62 -10.06 -6.49
CA PHE A 85 17.05 -9.72 -5.12
C PHE A 85 18.31 -10.47 -4.70
N LYS A 86 18.37 -11.78 -4.97
CA LYS A 86 19.54 -12.61 -4.63
C LYS A 86 20.81 -12.14 -5.33
N LYS A 87 20.70 -11.76 -6.61
CA LYS A 87 21.82 -11.30 -7.43
C LYS A 87 22.29 -9.91 -7.02
N ASP A 88 21.34 -8.99 -6.79
CA ASP A 88 21.63 -7.62 -6.37
C ASP A 88 20.46 -7.04 -5.56
N HIS A 89 20.70 -6.76 -4.29
CA HIS A 89 19.75 -6.14 -3.36
C HIS A 89 20.19 -4.73 -2.94
N LYS A 90 21.10 -4.10 -3.70
CA LYS A 90 21.68 -2.78 -3.38
C LYS A 90 21.26 -1.71 -4.38
N THR A 91 21.05 -2.07 -5.64
CA THR A 91 20.63 -1.12 -6.67
C THR A 91 19.11 -0.97 -6.70
N PRO A 92 18.60 0.26 -6.90
CA PRO A 92 17.16 0.46 -6.97
C PRO A 92 16.53 -0.22 -8.19
N GLU A 93 17.27 -0.39 -9.29
CA GLU A 93 16.80 -1.10 -10.48
C GLU A 93 16.55 -2.58 -10.18
N SER A 94 17.48 -3.25 -9.49
CA SER A 94 17.31 -4.65 -9.12
C SER A 94 16.19 -4.84 -8.08
N LEU A 95 16.09 -3.93 -7.11
CA LEU A 95 14.99 -3.93 -6.14
C LEU A 95 13.63 -3.69 -6.82
N ALA A 96 13.56 -2.86 -7.86
CA ALA A 96 12.34 -2.64 -8.62
C ALA A 96 11.91 -3.91 -9.38
N VAL A 97 12.85 -4.63 -10.00
CA VAL A 97 12.59 -5.92 -10.63
C VAL A 97 12.14 -6.96 -9.59
N ALA A 98 12.82 -7.03 -8.45
CA ALA A 98 12.46 -7.93 -7.36
C ALA A 98 11.06 -7.66 -6.80
N LEU A 99 10.63 -6.40 -6.74
CA LEU A 99 9.26 -6.04 -6.35
C LEU A 99 8.24 -6.52 -7.38
N CYS A 100 8.48 -6.29 -8.68
CA CYS A 100 7.59 -6.80 -9.73
C CYS A 100 7.48 -8.32 -9.67
N GLU A 101 8.61 -9.04 -9.67
CA GLU A 101 8.64 -10.50 -9.60
C GLU A 101 8.03 -11.03 -8.30
N GLY A 102 8.33 -10.40 -7.17
CA GLY A 102 7.85 -10.81 -5.84
C GLY A 102 6.35 -10.64 -5.66
N PHE A 103 5.75 -9.58 -6.20
CA PHE A 103 4.30 -9.39 -6.18
C PHE A 103 3.61 -10.49 -7.00
N MET A 104 4.08 -10.73 -8.23
CA MET A 104 3.52 -11.79 -9.06
C MET A 104 3.68 -13.18 -8.43
N ALA A 105 4.83 -13.44 -7.81
CA ALA A 105 5.10 -14.70 -7.12
C ALA A 105 4.21 -14.88 -5.89
N ALA A 106 3.99 -13.84 -5.08
CA ALA A 106 3.10 -13.91 -3.92
C ALA A 106 1.65 -14.20 -4.30
N ASP A 107 1.18 -13.65 -5.42
CA ASP A 107 -0.17 -13.91 -5.95
C ASP A 107 -0.30 -15.34 -6.51
N GLU A 108 0.74 -15.87 -7.16
CA GLU A 108 0.74 -17.26 -7.61
C GLU A 108 0.81 -18.24 -6.43
N MET A 109 1.58 -17.94 -5.38
CA MET A 109 1.59 -18.72 -4.14
C MET A 109 0.19 -18.85 -3.54
N LEU A 110 -0.57 -17.75 -3.53
CA LEU A 110 -1.95 -17.73 -3.04
C LEU A 110 -2.87 -18.61 -3.90
N LYS A 111 -2.68 -18.62 -5.22
CA LYS A 111 -3.45 -19.43 -6.17
C LYS A 111 -3.11 -20.92 -6.10
N GLU A 112 -1.88 -21.27 -5.74
CA GLU A 112 -1.43 -22.66 -5.57
C GLU A 112 -1.77 -23.23 -4.18
N ASP A 113 -2.02 -22.37 -3.19
CA ASP A 113 -2.37 -22.78 -1.83
C ASP A 113 -3.79 -23.38 -1.79
N PRO A 114 -3.95 -24.67 -1.44
CA PRO A 114 -5.25 -25.35 -1.47
C PRO A 114 -6.31 -24.71 -0.57
N GLU A 115 -5.91 -24.01 0.49
CA GLU A 115 -6.84 -23.32 1.40
C GLU A 115 -7.41 -22.04 0.77
N TYR A 116 -6.66 -21.39 -0.14
CA TYR A 116 -6.98 -20.08 -0.69
C TYR A 116 -7.44 -20.12 -2.16
N ALA A 117 -7.01 -21.14 -2.92
CA ALA A 117 -7.23 -21.25 -4.36
C ALA A 117 -8.70 -21.13 -4.82
N THR A 118 -9.66 -21.54 -3.98
CA THR A 118 -11.10 -21.40 -4.24
C THR A 118 -11.80 -20.38 -3.35
N ALA A 119 -11.21 -20.01 -2.21
CA ALA A 119 -11.79 -19.09 -1.25
C ALA A 119 -11.56 -17.61 -1.64
N CYS A 120 -10.62 -17.34 -2.56
CA CYS A 120 -10.18 -16.01 -2.97
C CYS A 120 -10.66 -15.59 -4.36
N ASP A 121 -11.77 -16.15 -4.85
CA ASP A 121 -12.34 -15.78 -6.16
C ASP A 121 -12.82 -14.33 -6.19
N GLU A 122 -13.48 -13.89 -5.12
CA GLU A 122 -14.04 -12.55 -4.94
C GLU A 122 -13.45 -11.84 -3.70
N VAL A 123 -12.38 -12.41 -3.14
CA VAL A 123 -11.62 -11.81 -2.03
C VAL A 123 -10.27 -11.38 -2.60
N GLY A 124 -9.87 -10.15 -2.30
CA GLY A 124 -8.63 -9.59 -2.79
C GLY A 124 -8.03 -8.61 -1.83
N SER A 125 -6.87 -8.07 -2.21
CA SER A 125 -6.26 -6.98 -1.47
C SER A 125 -5.43 -6.08 -2.38
N THR A 126 -5.49 -4.78 -2.13
CA THR A 126 -4.48 -3.85 -2.64
C THR A 126 -3.12 -4.16 -2.00
N GLY A 127 -2.06 -3.55 -2.53
CA GLY A 127 -0.73 -3.75 -2.01
C GLY A 127 0.16 -2.58 -2.32
N LEU A 128 0.35 -1.74 -1.31
CA LEU A 128 1.27 -0.62 -1.35
C LEU A 128 2.50 -0.97 -0.50
N PHE A 129 3.66 -1.05 -1.14
CA PHE A 129 4.90 -1.50 -0.50
C PHE A 129 6.04 -0.54 -0.83
N ALA A 130 6.84 -0.16 0.17
CA ALA A 130 8.03 0.66 -0.04
C ALA A 130 9.26 0.05 0.62
N ILE A 131 10.32 -0.10 -0.18
CA ILE A 131 11.68 -0.39 0.28
C ILE A 131 12.42 0.93 0.45
N ILE A 132 12.92 1.20 1.66
CA ILE A 132 13.67 2.41 1.99
C ILE A 132 15.10 2.01 2.32
N THR A 133 16.02 2.40 1.44
CA THR A 133 17.47 2.23 1.61
C THR A 133 18.10 3.54 2.10
N PRO A 134 19.40 3.57 2.42
CA PRO A 134 20.09 4.82 2.74
C PRO A 134 20.02 5.87 1.62
N LYS A 135 19.84 5.46 0.36
CA LYS A 135 19.94 6.36 -0.80
C LYS A 135 18.66 6.51 -1.62
N ASP A 136 17.81 5.49 -1.64
CA ASP A 136 16.68 5.38 -2.57
C ASP A 136 15.45 4.82 -1.85
N ILE A 137 14.28 5.27 -2.29
CA ILE A 137 12.95 4.74 -1.95
C ILE A 137 12.41 4.04 -3.20
N VAL A 138 12.08 2.76 -3.10
CA VAL A 138 11.46 1.99 -4.19
C VAL A 138 10.04 1.65 -3.77
N CYS A 139 9.06 2.29 -4.40
CA CYS A 139 7.63 2.16 -4.09
C CYS A 139 6.97 1.30 -5.16
N ALA A 140 6.29 0.23 -4.75
CA ALA A 140 5.46 -0.62 -5.59
C ALA A 140 4.00 -0.50 -5.16
N ASN A 141 3.07 -0.40 -6.12
CA ASN A 141 1.65 -0.35 -5.82
C ASN A 141 0.82 -1.25 -6.75
N VAL A 142 -0.13 -1.97 -6.17
CA VAL A 142 -1.32 -2.52 -6.85
C VAL A 142 -2.55 -2.06 -6.09
N GLY A 143 -3.59 -1.63 -6.80
CA GLY A 143 -4.81 -1.08 -6.21
C GLY A 143 -4.74 0.43 -6.01
N ASP A 144 -5.57 0.94 -5.12
CA ASP A 144 -5.86 2.36 -4.89
C ASP A 144 -5.44 2.89 -3.51
N SER A 145 -4.76 2.08 -2.71
CA SER A 145 -3.85 2.58 -1.67
C SER A 145 -2.82 3.53 -2.29
N ARG A 146 -2.37 4.54 -1.52
CA ARG A 146 -1.52 5.60 -2.05
C ARG A 146 -0.35 5.98 -1.15
N CYS A 147 0.81 6.16 -1.79
CA CYS A 147 2.05 6.64 -1.17
C CYS A 147 2.37 8.06 -1.63
N ILE A 148 2.51 8.97 -0.67
CA ILE A 148 2.96 10.35 -0.90
C ILE A 148 4.25 10.65 -0.14
N MET A 149 4.99 11.63 -0.63
CA MET A 149 6.24 12.09 -0.07
C MET A 149 6.25 13.62 0.01
N SER A 150 6.74 14.15 1.14
CA SER A 150 6.95 15.57 1.33
C SER A 150 8.43 15.89 1.45
N ASN A 151 8.88 16.87 0.67
CA ASN A 151 10.21 17.46 0.78
C ASN A 151 10.09 18.94 1.18
N ALA A 152 10.97 19.40 2.08
CA ALA A 152 10.93 20.75 2.64
C ALA A 152 11.22 21.85 1.59
N LYS A 153 11.94 21.52 0.51
CA LYS A 153 12.31 22.45 -0.56
C LYS A 153 11.32 22.46 -1.73
N ILE A 154 10.49 21.42 -1.87
CA ILE A 154 9.54 21.28 -2.97
C ILE A 154 8.17 21.78 -2.51
N PRO A 155 7.53 22.74 -3.20
CA PRO A 155 6.24 23.29 -2.77
C PRO A 155 5.08 22.32 -2.98
N GLU A 156 5.20 21.37 -3.90
CA GLU A 156 4.18 20.37 -4.20
C GLU A 156 4.44 19.07 -3.43
N VAL A 157 3.38 18.29 -3.21
CA VAL A 157 3.47 16.93 -2.68
C VAL A 157 3.77 15.96 -3.81
N LEU A 158 4.74 15.07 -3.62
CA LEU A 158 5.06 14.07 -4.62
C LEU A 158 4.27 12.80 -4.34
N GLN A 159 3.39 12.40 -5.25
CA GLN A 159 2.77 11.07 -5.19
C GLN A 159 3.71 10.04 -5.84
N LEU A 160 4.11 9.02 -5.09
CA LEU A 160 5.04 7.99 -5.59
C LEU A 160 4.31 6.83 -6.26
N SER A 161 3.11 6.49 -5.79
CA SER A 161 2.29 5.41 -6.36
C SER A 161 1.33 5.93 -7.43
N VAL A 162 0.83 5.02 -8.27
CA VAL A 162 -0.32 5.28 -9.15
C VAL A 162 -1.50 4.49 -8.60
N ASP A 163 -2.64 5.15 -8.42
CA ASP A 163 -3.87 4.51 -7.96
C ASP A 163 -4.54 3.80 -9.14
N HIS A 164 -4.72 2.49 -9.02
CA HIS A 164 -5.20 1.65 -10.11
C HIS A 164 -6.72 1.54 -10.11
N LYS A 165 -7.40 2.63 -10.49
CA LYS A 165 -8.86 2.63 -10.71
C LYS A 165 -9.21 2.09 -12.11
N PRO A 166 -10.28 1.29 -12.28
CA PRO A 166 -10.68 0.74 -13.59
C PRO A 166 -10.95 1.76 -14.69
N ASP A 167 -11.32 3.00 -14.35
CA ASP A 167 -11.55 4.08 -15.33
C ASP A 167 -10.24 4.72 -15.85
N LEU A 168 -9.10 4.39 -15.26
CA LEU A 168 -7.80 4.89 -15.71
C LEU A 168 -7.48 4.31 -17.09
N GLU A 169 -7.09 5.17 -18.04
CA GLU A 169 -7.09 4.84 -19.47
C GLU A 169 -6.32 3.54 -19.80
N PHE A 170 -5.10 3.37 -19.28
CA PHE A 170 -4.30 2.17 -19.54
C PHE A 170 -4.87 0.91 -18.87
N GLU A 171 -5.52 1.03 -17.71
CA GLU A 171 -6.18 -0.08 -17.03
C GLU A 171 -7.45 -0.49 -17.77
N LYS A 172 -8.25 0.49 -18.20
CA LYS A 172 -9.44 0.28 -19.02
C LYS A 172 -9.11 -0.41 -20.33
N GLN A 173 -8.03 0.01 -21.01
CA GLN A 173 -7.54 -0.64 -22.23
C GLN A 173 -7.16 -2.09 -21.98
N ARG A 174 -6.43 -2.41 -20.90
CA ARG A 174 -6.11 -3.79 -20.52
C ARG A 174 -7.38 -4.61 -20.27
N ILE A 175 -8.32 -4.08 -19.47
CA ILE A 175 -9.58 -4.75 -19.13
C ILE A 175 -10.39 -5.08 -20.38
N MET A 176 -10.53 -4.13 -21.31
CA MET A 176 -11.25 -4.33 -22.57
C MET A 176 -10.53 -5.33 -23.49
N ALA A 177 -9.19 -5.25 -23.59
CA ALA A 177 -8.40 -6.19 -24.36
C ALA A 177 -8.47 -7.63 -23.81
N ALA A 178 -8.67 -7.77 -22.50
CA ALA A 178 -8.89 -9.05 -21.83
C ALA A 178 -10.32 -9.60 -21.98
N GLY A 179 -11.19 -8.91 -22.73
CA GLY A 179 -12.58 -9.30 -22.96
C GLY A 179 -13.58 -8.82 -21.90
N GLY A 180 -13.14 -7.94 -20.99
CA GLY A 180 -13.98 -7.38 -19.93
C GLY A 180 -14.62 -6.05 -20.28
N THR A 181 -15.29 -5.48 -19.28
CA THR A 181 -15.90 -4.15 -19.36
C THR A 181 -15.56 -3.32 -18.13
N VAL A 182 -15.63 -1.99 -18.24
CA VAL A 182 -15.59 -1.09 -17.09
C VAL A 182 -16.97 -0.46 -16.94
N PHE A 183 -17.64 -0.73 -15.82
CA PHE A 183 -18.98 -0.25 -15.54
C PHE A 183 -19.01 0.47 -14.20
N ARG A 184 -19.26 1.79 -14.23
CA ARG A 184 -19.30 2.67 -13.04
C ARG A 184 -18.05 2.51 -12.14
N GLY A 185 -16.87 2.56 -12.75
CA GLY A 185 -15.60 2.42 -12.03
C GLY A 185 -15.28 1.03 -11.50
N ARG A 186 -15.95 -0.01 -12.02
CA ARG A 186 -15.74 -1.41 -11.61
C ARG A 186 -15.40 -2.32 -12.79
N VAL A 187 -14.49 -3.26 -12.59
CA VAL A 187 -14.14 -4.32 -13.54
C VAL A 187 -15.31 -5.29 -13.65
N CYS A 188 -15.93 -5.37 -14.83
CA CYS A 188 -17.12 -6.16 -15.11
C CYS A 188 -18.28 -5.93 -14.11
N GLY A 189 -18.34 -4.74 -13.49
CA GLY A 189 -19.32 -4.41 -12.45
C GLY A 189 -19.04 -5.03 -11.07
N GLY A 190 -17.98 -5.81 -10.90
CA GLY A 190 -17.61 -6.48 -9.66
C GLY A 190 -16.70 -5.63 -8.78
N VAL A 191 -15.39 -5.70 -8.99
CA VAL A 191 -14.36 -5.07 -8.14
C VAL A 191 -14.05 -3.63 -8.57
N ALA A 192 -13.81 -2.73 -7.60
CA ALA A 192 -13.59 -1.30 -7.82
C ALA A 192 -12.11 -0.91 -8.01
N VAL A 193 -11.21 -1.88 -7.89
CA VAL A 193 -9.79 -1.77 -8.24
C VAL A 193 -9.50 -2.53 -9.51
N SER A 194 -8.52 -2.07 -10.27
CA SER A 194 -8.05 -2.74 -11.49
C SER A 194 -6.80 -3.59 -11.27
N ARG A 195 -6.12 -3.43 -10.13
CA ARG A 195 -4.99 -4.26 -9.71
C ARG A 195 -5.15 -4.65 -8.26
N SER A 196 -4.79 -5.88 -7.93
CA SER A 196 -4.87 -6.44 -6.57
C SER A 196 -4.20 -7.81 -6.53
N PHE A 197 -3.89 -8.27 -5.33
CA PHE A 197 -3.70 -9.67 -5.02
C PHE A 197 -5.06 -10.37 -4.87
N GLY A 198 -5.11 -11.69 -5.06
CA GLY A 198 -6.38 -12.42 -5.00
C GLY A 198 -7.27 -12.08 -6.19
N ASP A 199 -8.58 -11.90 -5.97
CA ASP A 199 -9.57 -11.65 -7.03
C ASP A 199 -9.44 -12.68 -8.17
N LEU A 200 -9.23 -13.95 -7.80
CA LEU A 200 -8.78 -14.99 -8.72
C LEU A 200 -9.78 -15.23 -9.86
N TRP A 201 -11.07 -14.94 -9.64
CA TRP A 201 -12.08 -14.98 -10.70
C TRP A 201 -11.69 -14.13 -11.92
N PHE A 202 -11.06 -12.99 -11.69
CA PHE A 202 -10.65 -12.02 -12.72
C PHE A 202 -9.31 -12.37 -13.38
N LYS A 203 -8.65 -13.46 -12.97
CA LYS A 203 -7.29 -13.88 -13.38
C LYS A 203 -7.25 -15.26 -14.05
N ARG A 204 -8.41 -15.79 -14.47
CA ARG A 204 -8.56 -17.17 -14.99
C ARG A 204 -8.47 -17.32 -16.51
N ASN A 205 -8.19 -16.25 -17.26
CA ASN A 205 -8.10 -16.38 -18.71
C ASN A 205 -6.78 -17.09 -19.10
N ALA A 206 -6.88 -18.37 -19.47
CA ALA A 206 -5.72 -19.22 -19.81
C ALA A 206 -4.95 -18.76 -21.06
N GLU A 207 -5.55 -17.92 -21.92
CA GLU A 207 -4.90 -17.40 -23.13
C GLU A 207 -4.09 -16.13 -22.84
N LEU A 208 -4.26 -15.53 -21.66
CA LEU A 208 -3.64 -14.27 -21.29
C LEU A 208 -2.51 -14.46 -20.29
N ARG A 209 -1.43 -13.70 -20.46
CA ARG A 209 -0.37 -13.62 -19.45
C ARG A 209 -0.89 -12.94 -18.18
N PRO A 210 -0.27 -13.17 -17.01
CA PRO A 210 -0.74 -12.60 -15.74
C PRO A 210 -0.93 -11.07 -15.72
N HIS A 211 -0.10 -10.30 -16.42
CA HIS A 211 -0.23 -8.84 -16.53
C HIS A 211 -1.32 -8.38 -17.52
N GLN A 212 -1.90 -9.30 -18.29
CA GLN A 212 -2.93 -9.03 -19.29
C GLN A 212 -4.34 -9.41 -18.81
N GLN A 213 -4.46 -9.96 -17.60
CA GLN A 213 -5.74 -10.35 -17.01
C GLN A 213 -6.66 -9.14 -16.74
N LEU A 214 -7.93 -9.39 -16.42
CA LEU A 214 -8.90 -8.34 -16.09
C LEU A 214 -8.45 -7.54 -14.85
N VAL A 215 -7.92 -8.24 -13.87
CA VAL A 215 -7.25 -7.69 -12.68
C VAL A 215 -5.86 -8.31 -12.64
N THR A 216 -4.83 -7.54 -12.27
CA THR A 216 -3.46 -8.07 -12.19
C THR A 216 -2.77 -7.70 -10.89
N SER A 217 -1.87 -8.55 -10.43
CA SER A 217 -0.97 -8.32 -9.30
C SER A 217 0.35 -7.66 -9.72
N GLU A 218 0.51 -7.29 -11.00
CA GLU A 218 1.72 -6.60 -11.47
C GLU A 218 1.76 -5.16 -10.93
N PRO A 219 2.76 -4.79 -10.10
CA PRO A 219 2.81 -3.47 -9.52
C PRO A 219 3.31 -2.42 -10.51
N CYS A 220 2.83 -1.19 -10.36
CA CYS A 220 3.60 -0.04 -10.85
C CYS A 220 4.69 0.28 -9.83
N VAL A 221 5.94 0.29 -10.28
CA VAL A 221 7.11 0.55 -9.43
C VAL A 221 7.73 1.91 -9.76
N ARG A 222 8.02 2.70 -8.73
CA ARG A 222 8.72 3.99 -8.84
C ARG A 222 9.95 3.99 -7.94
N VAL A 223 11.08 4.38 -8.52
CA VAL A 223 12.31 4.68 -7.79
C VAL A 223 12.39 6.18 -7.54
N GLN A 224 12.65 6.56 -6.30
CA GLN A 224 12.87 7.94 -5.88
C GLN A 224 14.18 8.06 -5.10
N ARG A 225 15.11 8.88 -5.58
CA ARG A 225 16.34 9.22 -4.85
C ARG A 225 15.97 10.01 -3.59
N ARG A 226 16.57 9.66 -2.45
CA ARG A 226 16.42 10.41 -1.20
C ARG A 226 17.19 11.72 -1.24
N ASP A 227 16.60 12.77 -0.68
CA ASP A 227 17.21 14.08 -0.47
C ASP A 227 17.25 14.40 1.04
N PRO A 228 18.31 15.06 1.55
CA PRO A 228 18.37 15.47 2.96
C PRO A 228 17.25 16.40 3.42
N ALA A 229 16.48 16.99 2.50
CA ALA A 229 15.31 17.81 2.79
C ALA A 229 13.99 17.01 2.77
N ASP A 230 14.04 15.70 2.54
CA ASP A 230 12.87 14.83 2.68
C ASP A 230 12.37 14.88 4.12
N GLU A 231 11.08 15.18 4.29
CA GLU A 231 10.47 15.33 5.60
C GLU A 231 9.81 14.03 6.01
N PHE A 232 8.92 13.50 5.16
CA PHE A 232 8.22 12.27 5.45
C PHE A 232 7.74 11.54 4.19
N LEU A 233 7.49 10.25 4.38
CA LEU A 233 6.76 9.35 3.49
C LEU A 233 5.46 8.93 4.21
N ALA A 234 4.34 8.89 3.51
CA ALA A 234 3.06 8.41 4.06
C ALA A 234 2.43 7.39 3.12
N LEU A 235 2.21 6.17 3.63
CA LEU A 235 1.48 5.10 2.96
C LEU A 235 0.13 4.96 3.65
N CYS A 236 -0.96 5.09 2.90
CA CYS A 236 -2.30 4.91 3.47
C CYS A 236 -3.24 4.21 2.50
N CYS A 237 -4.24 3.51 3.04
CA CYS A 237 -5.36 2.98 2.27
C CYS A 237 -6.30 4.10 1.79
N ASP A 238 -7.27 3.75 0.94
CA ASP A 238 -8.20 4.73 0.38
C ASP A 238 -9.15 5.33 1.43
N GLY A 239 -9.39 4.64 2.54
CA GLY A 239 -10.14 5.16 3.70
C GLY A 239 -9.60 6.48 4.26
N ILE A 240 -8.32 6.80 4.00
CA ILE A 240 -7.73 8.13 4.25
C ILE A 240 -7.94 9.06 3.05
N TYR A 241 -7.59 8.60 1.85
CA TYR A 241 -7.54 9.45 0.65
C TYR A 241 -8.91 9.80 0.04
N ASP A 242 -9.95 9.06 0.38
CA ASP A 242 -11.34 9.35 0.00
C ASP A 242 -11.86 10.64 0.66
N VAL A 243 -11.29 11.01 1.81
CA VAL A 243 -11.68 12.22 2.55
C VAL A 243 -10.57 13.25 2.70
N MET A 244 -9.33 12.91 2.32
CA MET A 244 -8.17 13.80 2.36
C MET A 244 -7.33 13.73 1.08
N SER A 245 -7.25 14.85 0.37
CA SER A 245 -6.31 15.02 -0.74
C SER A 245 -4.84 14.99 -0.29
N ASN A 246 -3.93 14.72 -1.22
CA ASN A 246 -2.48 14.71 -0.95
C ASN A 246 -1.99 15.99 -0.26
N ASP A 247 -2.50 17.16 -0.69
CA ASP A 247 -2.15 18.45 -0.10
C ASP A 247 -2.72 18.63 1.32
N GLN A 248 -3.95 18.15 1.57
CA GLN A 248 -4.54 18.18 2.90
C GLN A 248 -3.77 17.28 3.87
N LEU A 249 -3.44 16.05 3.45
CA LEU A 249 -2.64 15.11 4.24
C LEU A 249 -1.28 15.70 4.58
N ARG A 250 -0.60 16.29 3.59
CA ARG A 250 0.69 16.94 3.81
C ARG A 250 0.61 18.13 4.76
N LYS A 251 -0.38 19.00 4.60
CA LYS A 251 -0.61 20.15 5.49
C LYS A 251 -0.91 19.68 6.92
N PHE A 252 -1.71 18.63 7.06
CA PHE A 252 -2.02 18.01 8.35
C PHE A 252 -0.75 17.55 9.06
N ILE A 253 0.05 16.68 8.43
CA ILE A 253 1.28 16.14 9.03
C ILE A 253 2.27 17.28 9.38
N ARG A 254 2.49 18.22 8.45
CA ARG A 254 3.37 19.39 8.71
C ARG A 254 2.86 20.26 9.85
N SER A 255 1.54 20.42 10.00
CA SER A 255 0.97 21.17 11.12
C SER A 255 1.22 20.47 12.45
N LYS A 256 1.13 19.14 12.51
CA LYS A 256 1.43 18.38 13.74
C LYS A 256 2.91 18.50 14.12
N LEU A 257 3.80 18.36 13.14
CA LEU A 257 5.24 18.54 13.31
C LEU A 257 5.57 19.95 13.82
N LYS A 258 4.99 21.00 13.20
CA LYS A 258 5.19 22.41 13.62
C LYS A 258 4.70 22.67 15.04
N ASN A 259 3.69 21.94 15.50
CA ASN A 259 3.16 22.03 16.85
C ASN A 259 3.90 21.12 17.86
N GLY A 260 5.03 20.54 17.47
CA GLY A 260 5.92 19.77 18.35
C GLY A 260 5.62 18.28 18.45
N VAL A 261 4.62 17.76 17.71
CA VAL A 261 4.34 16.31 17.68
C VAL A 261 5.39 15.63 16.80
N LYS A 262 6.41 15.02 17.41
CA LYS A 262 7.52 14.34 16.71
C LYS A 262 7.38 12.82 16.65
N ASN A 263 6.37 12.27 17.32
CA ASN A 263 6.10 10.84 17.32
C ASN A 263 5.19 10.47 16.13
N PRO A 264 5.67 9.72 15.13
CA PRO A 264 4.85 9.37 13.97
C PRO A 264 3.63 8.52 14.33
N LYS A 265 3.69 7.72 15.40
CA LYS A 265 2.53 6.96 15.89
C LYS A 265 1.39 7.89 16.29
N GLU A 266 1.70 8.94 17.05
CA GLU A 266 0.70 9.94 17.45
C GLU A 266 0.15 10.71 16.25
N ILE A 267 1.00 11.01 15.25
CA ILE A 267 0.54 11.64 14.00
C ILE A 267 -0.42 10.71 13.26
N SER A 268 -0.11 9.42 13.16
CA SER A 268 -0.98 8.42 12.52
C SER A 268 -2.30 8.25 13.29
N GLU A 269 -2.29 8.21 14.62
CA GLU A 269 -3.49 8.15 15.46
C GLU A 269 -4.40 9.36 15.24
N MET A 270 -3.82 10.57 15.24
CA MET A 270 -4.56 11.80 14.94
C MET A 270 -5.09 11.82 13.51
N LEU A 271 -4.37 11.22 12.56
CA LEU A 271 -4.75 11.19 11.15
C LEU A 271 -6.00 10.33 10.93
N VAL A 272 -6.04 9.12 11.49
CA VAL A 272 -7.22 8.25 11.36
C VAL A 272 -8.44 8.85 12.05
N ASP A 273 -8.26 9.53 13.20
CA ASP A 273 -9.34 10.26 13.88
C ASP A 273 -9.87 11.44 13.04
N GLU A 274 -8.97 12.21 12.41
CA GLU A 274 -9.35 13.30 11.52
C GLU A 274 -10.14 12.78 10.31
N CYS A 275 -9.74 11.65 9.72
CA CYS A 275 -10.44 11.06 8.58
C CYS A 275 -11.82 10.54 8.95
N LEU A 276 -11.96 9.89 10.11
CA LEU A 276 -13.26 9.50 10.66
C LEU A 276 -14.16 10.73 10.88
N ALA A 277 -13.63 11.80 11.47
CA ALA A 277 -14.36 13.04 11.69
C ALA A 277 -14.77 13.75 10.38
N LYS A 278 -13.96 13.60 9.31
CA LYS A 278 -14.29 14.07 7.95
C LYS A 278 -15.34 13.22 7.23
N GLY A 279 -15.76 12.10 7.84
CA GLY A 279 -16.82 11.25 7.32
C GLY A 279 -16.33 10.01 6.57
N SER A 280 -15.05 9.60 6.74
CA SER A 280 -14.62 8.29 6.26
C SER A 280 -15.43 7.21 6.93
N ARG A 281 -15.96 6.29 6.13
CA ARG A 281 -16.75 5.14 6.58
C ARG A 281 -16.02 3.82 6.37
N ASP A 282 -14.73 3.88 6.11
CA ASP A 282 -13.91 2.74 5.76
C ASP A 282 -13.04 2.24 6.93
N ASN A 283 -12.34 1.12 6.71
CA ASN A 283 -11.10 0.85 7.42
C ASN A 283 -10.08 1.93 7.09
N MET A 284 -9.25 2.28 8.05
CA MET A 284 -8.27 3.35 7.90
C MET A 284 -6.94 2.88 8.47
N SER A 285 -5.93 2.77 7.62
CA SER A 285 -4.57 2.42 7.99
C SER A 285 -3.58 3.42 7.42
N ALA A 286 -2.65 3.88 8.25
CA ALA A 286 -1.64 4.84 7.86
C ALA A 286 -0.28 4.50 8.46
N VAL A 287 0.75 4.39 7.61
CA VAL A 287 2.16 4.28 7.99
C VAL A 287 2.87 5.56 7.60
N ILE A 288 3.46 6.23 8.59
CA ILE A 288 4.20 7.50 8.44
C ILE A 288 5.67 7.24 8.78
N VAL A 289 6.55 7.53 7.82
CA VAL A 289 8.01 7.54 8.01
C VAL A 289 8.45 8.98 8.08
N LEU A 290 8.93 9.44 9.23
CA LEU A 290 9.59 10.73 9.39
C LEU A 290 11.09 10.57 9.15
N PHE A 291 11.63 11.36 8.24
CA PHE A 291 13.07 11.47 7.99
C PHE A 291 13.69 12.55 8.88
N GLU A 292 15.03 12.59 8.93
CA GLU A 292 15.77 13.55 9.78
C GLU A 292 15.33 15.02 9.61
N ALA A 293 14.96 15.45 8.40
CA ALA A 293 14.58 16.84 8.17
C ALA A 293 13.31 17.23 8.91
N ALA A 294 12.37 16.29 9.11
CA ALA A 294 11.17 16.51 9.92
C ALA A 294 11.48 16.54 11.42
N LEU A 295 12.47 15.74 11.87
CA LEU A 295 12.83 15.64 13.28
C LEU A 295 13.61 16.86 13.80
N LYS A 296 14.30 17.58 12.89
CA LYS A 296 15.05 18.81 13.18
C LYS A 296 14.17 20.08 13.26
N LYS A 297 12.92 20.01 12.80
CA LYS A 297 11.93 21.11 12.92
C LYS A 297 11.24 21.10 14.28
#